data_AF-A0A0K1PWH7-F1
#
_entry.id   AF-A0A0K1PWH7-F1
#
_cell.length_a   1.000
_cell.length_b   1.000
_cell.length_c   1.000
_cell.angle_alpha   90.00
_cell.angle_beta   90.00
_cell.angle_gamma   90.00
#
_symmetry.space_group_name_H-M   'P 1'
#
loop_
_entity.id
_entity.type
_entity.pdbx_description
1 polymer ?
#
loop_
_entity_poly.entity_id
_entity_poly.type
_entity_poly.pdbx_seq_one_letter_code
_entity_poly.pdbx_strand_id
1 'polypeptide(L)'
;MKHLRFGTTLFLFGAVLAAACSSSDRSFVVGGGQPDATAPGPIFGAPDASDASDGATPAIPNETLNQCVATECVYPFATCPGDDGSLPKFRCGTDLANDKNNCGECGNTCDNGRAMTVACHQGKCRGTGCNDGYGDCNGVVDDGCEAYFREDPKNCGGCGIVCPDGVRCLNFYCGGCPPGKVTCGNDGCVDINSNDKHCGACRFDCLKHQPDGGVKEPPRNMYYGCGGGTCGELKCIQDSTHTWADCNGDLEDGCEVDLAAPDPDNGSPFLDPKNCGGCGNVCAPGKLCFATAYGKPPACNCDDGLTRCDTTCVDLDNDPFNCGACGYQCNGSNPNTGTKNACVKGHCTVECVEGLSDCNMNPLDGCEAKTLSDPTNCGGCGIKCDIGAGQPCVNGQCLTKPCEGPTK
;
A
#
# COMPACT_ATOMS: atom_id res chain seq x y z
N MET A 1 30.26 -60.66 34.79
CA MET A 1 29.44 -61.68 35.47
C MET A 1 28.23 -61.01 36.11
N LYS A 2 27.11 -61.73 36.11
CA LYS A 2 25.81 -61.44 36.75
C LYS A 2 24.81 -60.62 35.92
N HIS A 3 23.96 -61.42 35.30
CA HIS A 3 22.58 -61.16 34.91
C HIS A 3 21.81 -60.27 35.88
N LEU A 4 20.92 -59.44 35.33
CA LEU A 4 19.58 -59.28 35.90
C LEU A 4 18.58 -59.08 34.74
N ARG A 5 17.66 -60.05 34.61
CA ARG A 5 16.48 -59.98 33.75
C ARG A 5 15.38 -59.29 34.56
N PHE A 6 14.71 -58.31 33.99
CA PHE A 6 13.33 -57.99 34.33
C PHE A 6 12.54 -57.95 33.02
N GLY A 7 11.66 -58.93 32.87
CA GLY A 7 10.69 -58.97 31.78
C GLY A 7 9.52 -58.08 32.13
N THR A 8 9.10 -57.26 31.17
CA THR A 8 7.84 -56.52 31.27
C THR A 8 6.99 -56.93 30.08
N THR A 9 5.93 -57.66 30.39
CA THR A 9 4.91 -58.16 29.48
C THR A 9 4.19 -56.99 28.83
N LEU A 10 4.34 -56.79 27.52
CA LEU A 10 3.60 -55.77 26.77
C LEU A 10 2.26 -56.38 26.30
N PHE A 11 1.20 -56.12 27.06
CA PHE A 11 -0.17 -56.36 26.62
C PHE A 11 -0.54 -55.32 25.54
N LEU A 12 -0.72 -55.76 24.30
CA LEU A 12 -1.42 -54.97 23.29
C LEU A 12 -2.92 -54.94 23.64
N PHE A 13 -3.35 -53.86 24.29
CA PHE A 13 -4.75 -53.45 24.26
C PHE A 13 -4.95 -52.51 23.08
N GLY A 14 -5.64 -52.99 22.05
CA GLY A 14 -6.14 -52.14 20.97
C GLY A 14 -7.23 -51.22 21.53
N ALA A 15 -6.92 -49.95 21.69
CA ALA A 15 -7.91 -48.90 21.91
C ALA A 15 -8.16 -48.21 20.56
N VAL A 16 -9.27 -48.55 19.91
CA VAL A 16 -9.82 -47.77 18.81
C VAL A 16 -10.36 -46.48 19.42
N LEU A 17 -9.61 -45.38 19.28
CA LEU A 17 -10.16 -44.04 19.52
C LEU A 17 -11.08 -43.69 18.34
N ALA A 18 -12.39 -43.88 18.55
CA ALA A 18 -13.39 -43.20 17.74
C ALA A 18 -13.33 -41.70 18.08
N ALA A 19 -12.79 -40.90 17.17
CA ALA A 19 -12.93 -39.46 17.23
C ALA A 19 -14.40 -39.11 16.96
N ALA A 20 -15.16 -38.89 18.03
CA ALA A 20 -16.48 -38.27 17.94
C ALA A 20 -16.26 -36.78 17.66
N CYS A 21 -16.39 -36.36 16.39
CA CYS A 21 -16.61 -34.96 16.07
C CYS A 21 -17.98 -34.56 16.62
N SER A 22 -18.01 -33.87 17.76
CA SER A 22 -19.18 -33.09 18.15
C SER A 22 -19.25 -31.89 17.23
N SER A 23 -20.01 -31.98 16.14
CA SER A 23 -20.41 -30.81 15.37
C SER A 23 -21.34 -29.98 16.25
N SER A 24 -20.80 -28.89 16.81
CA SER A 24 -21.64 -27.83 17.36
C SER A 24 -22.26 -27.08 16.18
N ASP A 25 -23.33 -27.64 15.60
CA ASP A 25 -24.20 -26.92 14.68
C ASP A 25 -24.92 -25.81 15.47
N ARG A 26 -24.24 -24.69 15.68
CA ARG A 26 -24.94 -23.42 15.89
C ARG A 26 -25.41 -22.93 14.53
N SER A 27 -26.53 -23.48 14.10
CA SER A 27 -27.35 -22.88 13.05
C SER A 27 -27.82 -21.52 13.55
N PHE A 28 -27.14 -20.46 13.12
CA PHE A 28 -27.66 -19.11 13.23
C PHE A 28 -28.76 -18.96 12.18
N VAL A 29 -30.01 -19.07 12.63
CA VAL A 29 -31.19 -18.80 11.81
C VAL A 29 -31.28 -17.29 11.63
N VAL A 30 -30.73 -16.78 10.52
CA VAL A 30 -31.15 -15.48 9.98
C VAL A 30 -32.58 -15.68 9.51
N GLY A 31 -33.51 -14.91 10.09
CA GLY A 31 -34.93 -14.99 9.78
C GLY A 31 -35.17 -15.03 8.28
N GLY A 32 -35.72 -16.15 7.81
CA GLY A 32 -36.27 -16.27 6.48
C GLY A 32 -37.50 -15.38 6.37
N GLY A 33 -37.28 -14.12 6.02
CA GLY A 33 -38.30 -13.30 5.39
C GLY A 33 -38.61 -13.92 4.04
N GLN A 34 -39.72 -14.67 3.98
CA GLN A 34 -40.30 -15.19 2.76
C GLN A 34 -40.49 -14.01 1.78
N PRO A 35 -39.85 -13.98 0.60
CA PRO A 35 -40.15 -12.94 -0.37
C PRO A 35 -41.58 -13.15 -0.82
N ASP A 36 -42.41 -12.14 -0.60
CA ASP A 36 -43.79 -12.12 -1.05
C ASP A 36 -43.78 -12.14 -2.58
N ALA A 37 -44.05 -13.30 -3.17
CA ALA A 37 -44.04 -13.55 -4.61
C ALA A 37 -45.22 -12.88 -5.35
N THR A 38 -45.74 -11.78 -4.82
CA THR A 38 -46.82 -10.99 -5.40
C THR A 38 -46.52 -9.49 -5.53
N ALA A 39 -45.31 -9.04 -5.15
CA ALA A 39 -44.86 -7.69 -5.48
C ALA A 39 -44.30 -7.67 -6.92
N PRO A 40 -44.82 -6.83 -7.84
CA PRO A 40 -44.16 -6.63 -9.12
C PRO A 40 -42.76 -6.08 -8.86
N GLY A 41 -41.74 -6.65 -9.52
CA GLY A 41 -40.39 -6.10 -9.49
C GLY A 41 -40.37 -4.64 -9.98
N PRO A 42 -39.34 -3.85 -9.63
CA PRO A 42 -39.24 -2.48 -10.11
C PRO A 42 -39.18 -2.50 -11.65
N ILE A 43 -40.26 -2.03 -12.27
CA ILE A 43 -40.30 -1.78 -13.70
C ILE A 43 -39.59 -0.44 -13.87
N PHE A 44 -38.45 -0.44 -14.54
CA PHE A 44 -37.87 0.79 -15.06
C PHE A 44 -38.83 1.32 -16.13
N GLY A 45 -39.68 2.26 -15.75
CA GLY A 45 -40.46 3.04 -16.70
C GLY A 45 -39.50 3.81 -17.61
N ALA A 46 -39.79 3.84 -18.90
CA ALA A 46 -39.16 4.80 -19.80
C ALA A 46 -39.29 6.20 -19.19
N PRO A 47 -38.25 7.06 -19.25
CA PRO A 47 -38.31 8.37 -18.64
C PRO A 47 -39.49 9.17 -19.19
N ASP A 48 -40.31 9.72 -18.29
CA ASP A 48 -41.42 10.60 -18.63
C ASP A 48 -40.88 11.85 -19.35
N ALA A 49 -41.40 12.10 -20.55
CA ALA A 49 -41.02 13.21 -21.41
C ALA A 49 -41.66 14.55 -20.97
N SER A 50 -41.63 14.88 -19.68
CA SER A 50 -42.26 16.12 -19.18
C SER A 50 -41.37 17.08 -18.39
N ASP A 51 -40.07 16.79 -18.21
CA ASP A 51 -39.14 17.71 -17.51
C ASP A 51 -38.06 18.33 -18.42
N ALA A 52 -38.35 18.47 -19.72
CA ALA A 52 -37.56 19.33 -20.60
C ALA A 52 -38.08 20.79 -20.50
N SER A 53 -37.64 21.52 -19.49
CA SER A 53 -37.84 22.96 -19.43
C SER A 53 -37.09 23.65 -20.57
N ASP A 54 -37.80 24.51 -21.31
CA ASP A 54 -37.37 25.31 -22.45
C ASP A 54 -35.96 25.92 -22.32
N GLY A 55 -34.99 25.21 -22.88
CA GLY A 55 -33.71 25.76 -23.32
C GLY A 55 -33.48 25.22 -24.72
N ALA A 56 -33.81 26.01 -25.74
CA ALA A 56 -33.65 25.65 -27.14
C ALA A 56 -32.16 25.38 -27.46
N THR A 57 -31.70 24.16 -27.23
CA THR A 57 -30.59 23.59 -27.96
C THR A 57 -31.09 23.30 -29.37
N PRO A 58 -30.39 23.73 -30.42
CA PRO A 58 -30.75 23.32 -31.77
C PRO A 58 -30.77 21.80 -31.80
N ALA A 59 -31.91 21.22 -32.15
CA ALA A 59 -31.99 19.80 -32.46
C ALA A 59 -30.92 19.53 -33.52
N ILE A 60 -29.87 18.81 -33.15
CA ILE A 60 -28.95 18.25 -34.15
C ILE A 60 -29.85 17.36 -35.01
N PRO A 61 -29.96 17.63 -36.32
CA PRO A 61 -30.78 16.79 -37.17
C PRO A 61 -30.24 15.37 -37.02
N ASN A 62 -31.12 14.46 -36.59
CA ASN A 62 -30.87 13.03 -36.58
C ASN A 62 -30.85 12.56 -38.04
N GLU A 63 -29.86 13.03 -38.79
CA GLU A 63 -29.40 12.39 -39.99
C GLU A 63 -28.84 11.06 -39.49
N THR A 64 -29.60 9.98 -39.68
CA THR A 64 -29.03 8.63 -39.73
C THR A 64 -28.00 8.65 -40.86
N LEU A 65 -26.79 9.09 -40.52
CA LEU A 65 -25.63 9.01 -41.38
C LEU A 65 -25.39 7.53 -41.59
N ASN A 66 -25.75 7.04 -42.77
CA ASN A 66 -25.41 5.69 -43.18
C ASN A 66 -23.90 5.53 -42.99
N GLN A 67 -23.52 4.65 -42.07
CA GLN A 67 -22.14 4.34 -41.77
C GLN A 67 -21.73 3.12 -42.58
N CYS A 68 -20.68 3.30 -43.37
CA CYS A 68 -20.09 2.27 -44.20
C CYS A 68 -18.83 1.72 -43.53
N VAL A 69 -18.45 0.50 -43.90
CA VAL A 69 -17.18 -0.10 -43.49
C VAL A 69 -16.03 0.81 -43.89
N ALA A 70 -15.14 1.10 -42.93
CA ALA A 70 -13.87 1.77 -43.17
C ALA A 70 -12.72 0.80 -42.94
N THR A 71 -11.71 0.88 -43.80
CA THR A 71 -10.53 0.01 -43.77
C THR A 71 -9.23 0.78 -43.57
N GLU A 72 -9.26 2.10 -43.77
CA GLU A 72 -8.12 3.00 -43.60
C GLU A 72 -8.11 3.51 -42.16
N CYS A 73 -6.94 3.46 -41.52
CA CYS A 73 -6.80 3.94 -40.15
C CYS A 73 -6.97 5.47 -40.10
N VAL A 74 -7.68 5.93 -39.07
CA VAL A 74 -7.84 7.35 -38.77
C VAL A 74 -6.90 7.69 -37.63
N TYR A 75 -6.18 8.81 -37.74
CA TYR A 75 -5.33 9.32 -36.66
C TYR A 75 -6.13 9.39 -35.34
N PRO A 76 -5.58 8.92 -34.21
CA PRO A 76 -4.17 8.56 -33.99
C PRO A 76 -3.79 7.11 -34.30
N PHE A 77 -4.65 6.31 -34.92
CA PHE A 77 -4.38 4.89 -35.12
C PHE A 77 -3.64 4.60 -36.42
N ALA A 78 -2.74 3.61 -36.37
CA ALA A 78 -2.00 3.13 -37.52
C ALA A 78 -1.73 1.63 -37.45
N THR A 79 -1.28 1.08 -38.58
CA THR A 79 -0.75 -0.29 -38.66
C THR A 79 0.76 -0.19 -38.81
N CYS A 80 1.49 -0.17 -37.69
CA CYS A 80 2.94 -0.04 -37.72
C CYS A 80 3.62 -1.41 -37.89
N PRO A 81 4.58 -1.55 -38.82
CA PRO A 81 5.41 -2.75 -38.90
C PRO A 81 6.22 -2.95 -37.63
N GLY A 82 6.48 -4.21 -37.27
CA GLY A 82 7.48 -4.54 -36.25
C GLY A 82 8.91 -4.29 -36.75
N ASP A 83 9.89 -4.41 -35.86
CA ASP A 83 11.32 -4.19 -36.17
C ASP A 83 11.84 -5.12 -37.29
N ASP A 84 11.22 -6.29 -37.46
CA ASP A 84 11.51 -7.27 -38.51
C ASP A 84 10.76 -7.01 -39.83
N GLY A 85 10.00 -5.91 -39.90
CA GLY A 85 9.16 -5.55 -41.04
C GLY A 85 7.85 -6.34 -41.12
N SER A 86 7.55 -7.22 -40.16
CA SER A 86 6.29 -7.94 -40.12
C SER A 86 5.12 -7.01 -39.80
N LEU A 87 3.96 -7.25 -40.43
CA LEU A 87 2.74 -6.51 -40.10
C LEU A 87 2.03 -7.16 -38.90
N PRO A 88 1.44 -6.36 -38.00
CA PRO A 88 0.71 -6.88 -36.86
C PRO A 88 -0.55 -7.65 -37.29
N LYS A 89 -0.98 -8.59 -36.45
CA LYS A 89 -2.17 -9.44 -36.67
C LYS A 89 -3.44 -8.62 -36.92
N PHE A 90 -3.56 -7.46 -36.26
CA PHE A 90 -4.71 -6.58 -36.35
C PHE A 90 -4.31 -5.23 -36.94
N ARG A 91 -5.13 -4.71 -37.85
CA ARG A 91 -4.94 -3.38 -38.44
C ARG A 91 -5.38 -2.29 -37.47
N CYS A 92 -4.75 -1.12 -37.59
CA CYS A 92 -5.08 0.09 -36.82
C CYS A 92 -4.98 -0.10 -35.30
N GLY A 93 -4.15 -1.06 -34.86
CA GLY A 93 -3.97 -1.37 -33.44
C GLY A 93 -2.89 -0.54 -32.75
N THR A 94 -2.05 0.18 -33.50
CA THR A 94 -1.01 1.05 -32.93
C THR A 94 -1.58 2.44 -32.68
N ASP A 95 -1.57 2.89 -31.43
CA ASP A 95 -1.99 4.25 -31.05
C ASP A 95 -0.79 5.21 -31.11
N LEU A 96 -0.67 5.95 -32.21
CA LEU A 96 0.39 6.92 -32.41
C LEU A 96 0.33 8.09 -31.42
N ALA A 97 -0.78 8.29 -30.69
CA ALA A 97 -0.87 9.35 -29.70
C ALA A 97 -0.21 8.99 -28.37
N ASN A 98 -0.12 7.70 -28.03
CA ASN A 98 0.28 7.23 -26.70
C ASN A 98 1.30 6.09 -26.71
N ASP A 99 1.56 5.45 -27.85
CA ASP A 99 2.61 4.44 -27.99
C ASP A 99 3.99 5.11 -28.00
N LYS A 100 4.78 4.83 -26.96
CA LYS A 100 6.14 5.33 -26.80
C LYS A 100 7.07 4.96 -27.98
N ASN A 101 6.85 3.83 -28.63
CA ASN A 101 7.71 3.32 -29.69
C ASN A 101 7.26 3.76 -31.10
N ASN A 102 6.06 4.35 -31.21
CA ASN A 102 5.45 4.78 -32.46
C ASN A 102 4.83 6.18 -32.32
N CYS A 103 5.52 7.09 -31.64
CA CYS A 103 4.93 8.35 -31.21
C CYS A 103 4.79 9.34 -32.37
N GLY A 104 3.56 9.68 -32.74
CA GLY A 104 3.25 10.58 -33.85
C GLY A 104 3.37 9.95 -35.24
N GLU A 105 4.29 9.00 -35.41
CA GLU A 105 4.45 8.18 -36.61
C GLU A 105 5.06 6.81 -36.28
N CYS A 106 4.89 5.84 -37.17
CA CYS A 106 5.43 4.50 -36.99
C CYS A 106 6.96 4.52 -36.89
N GLY A 107 7.51 3.83 -35.90
CA GLY A 107 8.94 3.72 -35.63
C GLY A 107 9.57 4.93 -34.93
N ASN A 108 8.82 6.02 -34.68
CA ASN A 108 9.34 7.14 -33.89
C ASN A 108 9.32 6.81 -32.40
N THR A 109 10.43 6.28 -31.90
CA THR A 109 10.58 5.91 -30.48
C THR A 109 11.03 7.10 -29.64
N CYS A 110 10.34 7.36 -28.53
CA CYS A 110 10.77 8.37 -27.56
C CYS A 110 11.98 7.88 -26.76
N ASP A 111 13.14 8.52 -26.99
CA ASP A 111 14.38 8.23 -26.29
C ASP A 111 14.35 8.74 -24.84
N ASN A 112 14.89 7.95 -23.92
CA ASN A 112 15.04 8.37 -22.53
C ASN A 112 16.20 9.38 -22.47
N GLY A 113 15.87 10.67 -22.42
CA GLY A 113 16.86 11.76 -22.36
C GLY A 113 17.71 11.76 -21.06
N ARG A 114 18.25 12.92 -20.69
CA ARG A 114 19.16 13.08 -19.53
C ARG A 114 18.45 12.76 -18.21
N ALA A 115 18.53 11.49 -17.80
CA ALA A 115 17.98 10.98 -16.53
C ALA A 115 16.47 11.22 -16.33
N MET A 116 15.69 11.22 -17.41
CA MET A 116 14.23 11.36 -17.39
C MET A 116 13.51 10.13 -17.92
N THR A 117 12.28 9.94 -17.45
CA THR A 117 11.30 9.05 -18.08
C THR A 117 10.54 9.83 -19.14
N VAL A 118 10.27 9.18 -20.27
CA VAL A 118 9.51 9.77 -21.38
C VAL A 118 8.33 8.89 -21.75
N ALA A 119 7.25 9.53 -22.19
CA ALA A 119 6.10 8.88 -22.80
C ALA A 119 5.67 9.64 -24.06
N CYS A 120 4.85 8.98 -24.89
CA CYS A 120 4.15 9.65 -25.96
C CYS A 120 2.87 10.27 -25.39
N HIS A 121 2.63 11.54 -25.70
CA HIS A 121 1.38 12.21 -25.36
C HIS A 121 0.93 13.06 -26.54
N GLN A 122 -0.23 12.70 -27.11
CA GLN A 122 -0.80 13.36 -28.30
C GLN A 122 0.17 13.39 -29.48
N GLY A 123 0.90 12.29 -29.69
CA GLY A 123 1.81 12.12 -30.82
C GLY A 123 3.13 12.89 -30.70
N LYS A 124 3.47 13.35 -29.49
CA LYS A 124 4.74 14.00 -29.19
C LYS A 124 5.39 13.34 -27.99
N CYS A 125 6.70 13.11 -28.08
CA CYS A 125 7.49 12.65 -26.96
C CYS A 125 7.59 13.75 -25.91
N ARG A 126 7.26 13.41 -24.67
CA ARG A 126 7.30 14.31 -23.52
C ARG A 126 7.93 13.62 -22.32
N GLY A 127 8.72 14.35 -21.55
CA GLY A 127 9.17 13.94 -20.24
C GLY A 127 7.97 13.76 -19.30
N THR A 128 7.89 12.60 -18.65
CA THR A 128 6.84 12.30 -17.67
C THR A 128 7.34 12.30 -16.24
N GLY A 129 8.66 12.33 -16.04
CA GLY A 129 9.28 12.42 -14.73
C GLY A 129 10.78 12.15 -14.80
N CYS A 130 11.38 11.98 -13.63
CA CYS A 130 12.78 11.68 -13.49
C CYS A 130 13.03 10.20 -13.24
N ASN A 131 14.17 9.72 -13.71
CA ASN A 131 14.65 8.40 -13.32
C ASN A 131 14.85 8.35 -11.81
N ASP A 132 14.77 7.14 -11.23
CA ASP A 132 15.03 6.97 -9.80
C ASP A 132 16.39 7.56 -9.43
N GLY A 133 16.44 8.32 -8.34
CA GLY A 133 17.63 9.07 -7.98
C GLY A 133 17.65 10.53 -8.43
N TYR A 134 16.87 10.93 -9.42
CA TYR A 134 16.98 12.24 -10.04
C TYR A 134 15.77 13.13 -9.78
N GLY A 135 15.96 14.45 -9.91
CA GLY A 135 14.85 15.40 -9.91
C GLY A 135 15.06 16.57 -10.86
N ASP A 136 13.92 17.16 -11.20
CA ASP A 136 13.77 18.33 -12.05
C ASP A 136 13.83 19.59 -11.16
N CYS A 137 14.92 20.32 -11.26
CA CYS A 137 15.21 21.48 -10.41
C CYS A 137 14.78 22.80 -11.04
N ASN A 138 14.51 22.84 -12.34
CA ASN A 138 14.04 24.04 -13.03
C ASN A 138 12.51 24.00 -13.32
N GLY A 139 11.85 22.86 -13.12
CA GLY A 139 10.43 22.62 -13.36
C GLY A 139 10.08 22.30 -14.82
N VAL A 140 11.07 21.94 -15.64
CA VAL A 140 10.96 21.68 -17.07
C VAL A 140 11.55 20.30 -17.40
N VAL A 141 10.87 19.24 -16.96
CA VAL A 141 11.23 17.83 -17.21
C VAL A 141 11.64 17.50 -18.66
N ASP A 142 11.14 18.23 -19.67
CA ASP A 142 11.45 18.00 -21.08
C ASP A 142 12.92 18.29 -21.44
N ASP A 143 13.67 19.06 -20.63
CA ASP A 143 15.11 19.29 -20.83
C ASP A 143 16.02 18.34 -20.00
N GLY A 144 15.39 17.43 -19.25
CA GLY A 144 16.03 16.39 -18.44
C GLY A 144 16.05 16.72 -16.95
N CYS A 145 16.46 15.75 -16.14
CA CYS A 145 16.53 15.90 -14.69
C CYS A 145 17.97 16.20 -14.25
N GLU A 146 18.17 17.34 -13.59
CA GLU A 146 19.49 17.98 -13.52
C GLU A 146 20.28 17.60 -12.27
N ALA A 147 19.63 17.03 -11.26
CA ALA A 147 20.25 16.71 -9.99
C ALA A 147 20.08 15.24 -9.61
N TYR A 148 21.14 14.64 -9.08
CA TYR A 148 21.15 13.28 -8.54
C TYR A 148 21.10 13.30 -7.01
N PHE A 149 19.93 13.03 -6.45
CA PHE A 149 19.61 13.20 -5.04
C PHE A 149 20.27 12.19 -4.09
N ARG A 150 20.82 11.07 -4.61
CA ARG A 150 21.37 10.01 -3.75
C ARG A 150 22.71 10.38 -3.12
N GLU A 151 23.53 11.14 -3.85
CA GLU A 151 24.92 11.38 -3.48
C GLU A 151 25.38 12.83 -3.68
N ASP A 152 24.62 13.65 -4.40
CA ASP A 152 24.96 15.07 -4.57
C ASP A 152 24.77 15.81 -3.24
N PRO A 153 25.85 16.29 -2.59
CA PRO A 153 25.75 16.99 -1.31
C PRO A 153 25.04 18.35 -1.44
N LYS A 154 24.82 18.87 -2.66
CA LYS A 154 24.10 20.11 -2.92
C LYS A 154 22.61 19.92 -3.24
N ASN A 155 22.19 18.67 -3.47
CA ASN A 155 20.83 18.32 -3.85
C ASN A 155 20.34 17.05 -3.11
N CYS A 156 20.79 16.85 -1.87
CA CYS A 156 20.60 15.58 -1.18
C CYS A 156 19.15 15.36 -0.77
N GLY A 157 18.48 14.43 -1.45
CA GLY A 157 17.04 14.19 -1.26
C GLY A 157 16.12 15.20 -1.95
N GLY A 158 16.66 16.21 -2.64
CA GLY A 158 15.87 17.23 -3.31
C GLY A 158 16.69 18.41 -3.81
N CYS A 159 16.12 19.17 -4.75
CA CYS A 159 16.77 20.32 -5.37
C CYS A 159 17.17 21.38 -4.33
N GLY A 160 18.46 21.74 -4.33
CA GLY A 160 19.02 22.73 -3.41
C GLY A 160 19.10 22.29 -1.94
N ILE A 161 18.81 21.04 -1.62
CA ILE A 161 18.97 20.52 -0.25
C ILE A 161 20.46 20.25 -0.02
N VAL A 162 21.12 21.19 0.64
CA VAL A 162 22.52 21.07 1.01
C VAL A 162 22.64 20.41 2.39
N CYS A 163 23.51 19.40 2.51
CA CYS A 163 23.75 18.78 3.81
C CYS A 163 24.52 19.70 4.77
N PRO A 164 24.25 19.65 6.09
CA PRO A 164 25.04 20.38 7.08
C PRO A 164 26.52 20.00 7.03
N ASP A 165 27.38 20.92 7.46
CA ASP A 165 28.83 20.70 7.46
C ASP A 165 29.21 19.40 8.20
N GLY A 166 29.98 18.54 7.52
CA GLY A 166 30.41 17.24 8.03
C GLY A 166 29.41 16.10 7.83
N VAL A 167 28.21 16.36 7.30
CA VAL A 167 27.20 15.34 6.96
C VAL A 167 27.29 15.01 5.47
N ARG A 168 27.27 13.72 5.13
CA ARG A 168 27.36 13.26 3.72
C ARG A 168 25.96 13.02 3.16
N CYS A 169 25.79 13.17 1.85
CA CYS A 169 24.59 12.62 1.24
C CYS A 169 24.72 11.09 1.13
N LEU A 170 23.79 10.36 1.74
CA LEU A 170 23.75 8.90 1.74
C LEU A 170 22.33 8.47 1.36
N ASN A 171 22.15 7.96 0.14
CA ASN A 171 20.87 7.41 -0.32
C ASN A 171 19.68 8.34 -0.03
N PHE A 172 19.72 9.56 -0.59
CA PHE A 172 18.64 10.56 -0.56
C PHE A 172 18.45 11.31 0.74
N TYR A 173 19.30 11.11 1.74
CA TYR A 173 19.26 11.91 2.94
C TYR A 173 20.65 12.29 3.37
N CYS A 174 20.74 13.41 4.08
CA CYS A 174 21.96 13.80 4.75
C CYS A 174 22.21 12.81 5.88
N GLY A 175 23.10 11.87 5.60
CA GLY A 175 23.46 10.74 6.43
C GLY A 175 24.81 10.95 7.13
N GLY A 176 24.87 10.39 8.33
CA GLY A 176 25.75 10.82 9.41
C GLY A 176 24.89 11.01 10.66
N CYS A 177 25.49 11.46 11.76
CA CYS A 177 24.68 11.74 12.93
C CYS A 177 23.99 13.10 12.81
N PRO A 178 22.70 13.20 13.16
CA PRO A 178 22.02 14.48 13.26
C PRO A 178 22.83 15.47 14.12
N PRO A 179 22.65 16.78 13.95
CA PRO A 179 23.28 17.77 14.83
C PRO A 179 23.10 17.41 16.31
N GLY A 180 24.18 17.43 17.07
CA GLY A 180 24.19 17.07 18.50
C GLY A 180 24.43 15.58 18.80
N LYS A 181 24.53 14.71 17.78
CA LYS A 181 24.86 13.28 17.95
C LYS A 181 26.20 12.95 17.31
N VAL A 182 26.83 11.88 17.80
CA VAL A 182 28.11 11.37 17.28
C VAL A 182 28.05 9.88 17.02
N THR A 183 28.84 9.40 16.06
CA THR A 183 28.90 7.97 15.70
C THR A 183 29.74 7.22 16.71
N CYS A 184 29.12 6.32 17.47
CA CYS A 184 29.79 5.48 18.48
C CYS A 184 29.99 4.02 18.00
N GLY A 185 30.65 3.85 16.86
CA GLY A 185 30.91 2.53 16.28
C GLY A 185 29.61 1.77 15.99
N ASN A 186 29.46 0.57 16.55
CA ASN A 186 28.27 -0.27 16.35
C ASN A 186 27.01 0.27 17.04
N ASP A 187 27.15 1.20 17.98
CA ASP A 187 26.01 1.80 18.72
C ASP A 187 25.32 2.90 17.90
N GLY A 188 25.78 3.15 16.67
CA GLY A 188 25.19 4.12 15.75
C GLY A 188 25.34 5.56 16.22
N CYS A 189 24.30 6.36 15.98
CA CYS A 189 24.29 7.77 16.35
C CYS A 189 23.75 7.99 17.75
N VAL A 190 24.64 8.42 18.64
CA VAL A 190 24.34 8.60 20.06
C VAL A 190 24.47 10.06 20.44
N ASP A 191 23.51 10.56 21.22
CA ASP A 191 23.65 11.84 21.91
C ASP A 191 24.49 11.63 23.16
N ILE A 192 25.73 12.09 23.11
CA ILE A 192 26.67 11.96 24.23
C ILE A 192 26.32 12.89 25.40
N ASN A 193 25.36 13.81 25.25
CA ASN A 193 24.96 14.72 26.32
C ASN A 193 23.87 14.15 27.23
N SER A 194 23.17 13.10 26.79
CA SER A 194 21.99 12.55 27.48
C SER A 194 21.98 11.02 27.60
N ASN A 195 22.82 10.31 26.84
CA ASN A 195 22.87 8.86 26.88
C ASN A 195 23.76 8.36 28.02
N ASP A 196 23.15 7.62 28.96
CA ASP A 196 23.83 7.12 30.17
C ASP A 196 24.97 6.14 29.90
N LYS A 197 25.02 5.51 28.71
CA LYS A 197 26.10 4.58 28.29
C LYS A 197 27.19 5.23 27.44
N HIS A 198 27.01 6.50 27.07
CA HIS A 198 27.91 7.25 26.20
C HIS A 198 28.08 8.71 26.68
N CYS A 199 28.08 8.95 27.98
CA CYS A 199 28.03 10.29 28.55
C CYS A 199 29.36 11.05 28.39
N GLY A 200 29.36 12.14 27.63
CA GLY A 200 30.55 12.94 27.31
C GLY A 200 31.49 12.30 26.28
N ALA A 201 31.49 10.97 26.16
CA ALA A 201 32.24 10.23 25.16
C ALA A 201 31.61 8.86 24.87
N CYS A 202 31.90 8.30 23.70
CA CYS A 202 31.43 6.96 23.34
C CYS A 202 31.89 5.92 24.38
N ARG A 203 30.96 5.05 24.81
CA ARG A 203 31.18 3.96 25.78
C ARG A 203 31.53 4.43 27.20
N PHE A 204 31.22 5.68 27.54
CA PHE A 204 31.32 6.20 28.90
C PHE A 204 30.00 5.97 29.66
N ASP A 205 29.97 4.92 30.49
CA ASP A 205 28.76 4.45 31.19
C ASP A 205 28.69 5.03 32.61
N CYS A 206 27.67 5.86 32.88
CA CYS A 206 27.45 6.53 34.16
C CYS A 206 27.17 5.56 35.31
N LEU A 207 26.57 4.40 35.04
CA LEU A 207 26.34 3.39 36.09
C LEU A 207 27.63 2.72 36.53
N LYS A 208 28.66 2.73 35.67
CA LYS A 208 29.99 2.15 35.95
C LYS A 208 31.01 3.18 36.41
N HIS A 209 30.77 4.46 36.12
CA HIS A 209 31.67 5.58 36.42
C HIS A 209 30.93 6.64 37.22
N GLN A 210 30.38 6.25 38.38
CA GLN A 210 29.80 7.20 39.34
C GLN A 210 30.89 8.16 39.85
N PRO A 211 30.57 9.44 40.13
CA PRO A 211 31.56 10.41 40.59
C PRO A 211 32.22 9.94 41.90
N ASP A 212 33.56 9.95 41.92
CA ASP A 212 34.40 9.62 43.07
C ASP A 212 34.17 10.62 44.21
N GLY A 213 33.13 10.42 45.01
CA GLY A 213 32.73 11.42 46.00
C GLY A 213 31.55 11.06 46.91
N GLY A 214 31.39 9.79 47.29
CA GLY A 214 30.40 9.36 48.29
C GLY A 214 28.98 9.32 47.73
N VAL A 215 28.48 8.13 47.44
CA VAL A 215 27.17 7.93 46.82
C VAL A 215 26.07 8.35 47.81
N LYS A 216 25.49 9.53 47.62
CA LYS A 216 24.17 9.84 48.19
C LYS A 216 23.18 8.98 47.41
N GLU A 217 22.58 7.98 48.07
CA GLU A 217 21.52 7.16 47.45
C GLU A 217 20.49 8.08 46.76
N PRO A 218 20.13 7.80 45.49
CA PRO A 218 19.13 8.61 44.79
C PRO A 218 17.77 8.51 45.50
N PRO A 219 16.89 9.51 45.35
CA PRO A 219 15.52 9.43 45.84
C PRO A 219 14.78 8.22 45.24
N ARG A 220 13.59 7.94 45.78
CA ARG A 220 12.81 6.74 45.42
C ARG A 220 12.61 6.66 43.90
N ASN A 221 12.84 5.47 43.34
CA ASN A 221 12.61 5.18 41.92
C ASN A 221 13.45 6.01 40.93
N MET A 222 14.63 6.46 41.37
CA MET A 222 15.55 7.28 40.56
C MET A 222 16.97 6.70 40.50
N TYR A 223 17.77 7.21 39.57
CA TYR A 223 19.20 6.95 39.46
C TYR A 223 19.95 8.18 38.96
N TYR A 224 21.28 8.20 39.11
CA TYR A 224 22.14 9.22 38.50
C TYR A 224 22.57 8.78 37.09
N GLY A 225 22.12 9.51 36.09
CA GLY A 225 22.50 9.31 34.69
C GLY A 225 23.26 10.51 34.11
N CYS A 226 23.24 10.56 32.79
CA CYS A 226 23.89 11.59 31.98
C CYS A 226 22.98 12.81 31.82
N GLY A 227 23.53 13.98 32.16
CA GLY A 227 22.97 15.29 31.85
C GLY A 227 24.08 16.23 31.39
N GLY A 228 23.88 16.91 30.27
CA GLY A 228 24.86 17.85 29.70
C GLY A 228 26.23 17.24 29.38
N GLY A 229 26.32 15.92 29.17
CA GLY A 229 27.57 15.22 28.88
C GLY A 229 28.40 14.84 30.11
N THR A 230 27.83 15.01 31.31
CA THR A 230 28.42 14.62 32.59
C THR A 230 27.49 13.69 33.36
N CYS A 231 28.06 12.69 34.05
CA CYS A 231 27.30 11.81 34.94
C CYS A 231 27.00 12.51 36.27
N GLY A 232 25.79 12.32 36.80
CA GLY A 232 25.35 12.90 38.07
C GLY A 232 23.96 13.54 38.03
N GLU A 233 23.27 13.51 36.88
CA GLU A 233 21.92 14.05 36.74
C GLU A 233 20.88 13.05 37.29
N LEU A 234 19.95 13.52 38.13
CA LEU A 234 18.86 12.67 38.65
C LEU A 234 17.83 12.35 37.54
N LYS A 235 17.51 11.06 37.36
CA LYS A 235 16.57 10.56 36.35
C LYS A 235 15.67 9.46 36.94
N CYS A 236 14.41 9.41 36.51
CA CYS A 236 13.50 8.31 36.86
C CYS A 236 13.97 6.98 36.27
N ILE A 237 13.79 5.89 37.00
CA ILE A 237 14.12 4.54 36.52
C ILE A 237 13.21 4.14 35.36
N GLN A 238 13.84 3.73 34.27
CA GLN A 238 13.22 3.29 33.03
C GLN A 238 13.90 1.98 32.62
N ASP A 239 13.28 0.84 32.92
CA ASP A 239 13.81 -0.49 32.65
C ASP A 239 12.76 -1.41 32.00
N SER A 240 13.09 -2.68 31.78
CA SER A 240 12.19 -3.64 31.14
C SER A 240 10.93 -3.99 31.94
N THR A 241 10.88 -3.59 33.22
CA THR A 241 9.84 -3.92 34.19
C THR A 241 9.15 -2.68 34.78
N HIS A 242 9.79 -1.52 34.78
CA HIS A 242 9.24 -0.28 35.34
C HIS A 242 9.49 0.91 34.41
N THR A 243 8.51 1.81 34.34
CA THR A 243 8.56 3.09 33.63
C THR A 243 8.11 4.18 34.60
N TRP A 244 8.99 4.53 35.54
CA TRP A 244 8.67 5.52 36.57
C TRP A 244 8.63 6.93 35.98
N ALA A 245 7.61 7.69 36.33
CA ALA A 245 7.41 9.07 35.94
C ALA A 245 7.25 9.95 37.17
N ASP A 246 7.87 11.13 37.10
CA ASP A 246 7.63 12.25 38.00
C ASP A 246 6.35 12.96 37.53
N CYS A 247 5.25 12.74 38.25
CA CYS A 247 3.95 13.30 37.89
C CYS A 247 3.63 14.59 38.67
N ASN A 248 4.40 14.92 39.71
CA ASN A 248 4.23 16.13 40.52
C ASN A 248 5.23 17.25 40.14
N GLY A 249 6.28 16.93 39.37
CA GLY A 249 7.36 17.82 38.95
C GLY A 249 8.46 18.02 40.01
N ASP A 250 8.52 17.19 41.05
CA ASP A 250 9.40 17.30 42.20
C ASP A 250 10.31 16.07 42.36
N LEU A 251 11.47 16.15 41.74
CA LEU A 251 12.48 15.09 41.81
C LEU A 251 13.10 14.86 43.21
N GLU A 252 12.79 15.69 44.23
CA GLU A 252 13.30 15.47 45.59
C GLU A 252 12.60 14.31 46.31
N ASP A 253 11.33 14.04 46.01
CA ASP A 253 10.55 12.96 46.63
C ASP A 253 10.47 11.67 45.78
N GLY A 254 10.85 11.73 44.51
CA GLY A 254 11.14 10.58 43.67
C GLY A 254 10.44 10.65 42.31
N CYS A 255 10.20 9.48 41.73
CA CYS A 255 9.25 9.32 40.63
C CYS A 255 8.11 8.42 41.12
N GLU A 256 6.89 8.96 41.20
CA GLU A 256 5.83 8.41 42.05
C GLU A 256 5.01 7.34 41.35
N VAL A 257 4.88 7.43 40.03
CA VAL A 257 3.95 6.62 39.24
C VAL A 257 4.73 5.73 38.27
N ASP A 258 4.48 4.42 38.33
CA ASP A 258 5.00 3.49 37.34
C ASP A 258 3.98 3.31 36.21
N LEU A 259 4.26 3.92 35.06
CA LEU A 259 3.40 3.88 33.87
C LEU A 259 3.35 2.49 33.22
N ALA A 260 4.24 1.58 33.61
CA ALA A 260 4.28 0.20 33.14
C ALA A 260 3.72 -0.80 34.17
N ALA A 261 3.35 -0.34 35.38
CA ALA A 261 2.84 -1.23 36.41
C ALA A 261 1.46 -1.82 36.04
N PRO A 262 1.19 -3.09 36.45
CA PRO A 262 -0.13 -3.67 36.35
C PRO A 262 -1.12 -2.95 37.28
N ASP A 263 -2.38 -2.82 36.83
CA ASP A 263 -3.46 -2.20 37.60
C ASP A 263 -3.70 -2.98 38.92
N PRO A 264 -3.50 -2.36 40.10
CA PRO A 264 -3.75 -3.02 41.39
C PRO A 264 -5.22 -3.32 41.66
N ASP A 265 -6.16 -2.66 40.95
CA ASP A 265 -7.60 -2.75 41.22
C ASP A 265 -8.31 -3.82 40.37
N ASN A 266 -7.83 -4.16 39.17
CA ASN A 266 -8.57 -5.03 38.23
C ASN A 266 -7.85 -6.26 37.70
N GLY A 267 -6.60 -6.53 38.10
CA GLY A 267 -5.88 -7.74 37.67
C GLY A 267 -5.68 -7.86 36.16
N SER A 268 -5.89 -6.77 35.40
CA SER A 268 -5.50 -6.69 34.00
C SER A 268 -3.97 -6.60 33.97
N PRO A 269 -3.27 -7.55 33.33
CA PRO A 269 -1.81 -7.65 33.43
C PRO A 269 -1.06 -6.47 32.81
N PHE A 270 -1.75 -5.54 32.15
CA PHE A 270 -1.12 -4.43 31.47
C PHE A 270 -1.98 -3.18 31.64
N LEU A 271 -1.39 -2.20 32.34
CA LEU A 271 -1.57 -0.74 32.18
C LEU A 271 -2.54 -0.06 33.15
N ASP A 272 -2.02 1.01 33.76
CA ASP A 272 -2.76 1.97 34.58
C ASP A 272 -3.81 2.73 33.73
N PRO A 273 -5.12 2.52 33.95
CA PRO A 273 -6.19 3.19 33.20
C PRO A 273 -6.24 4.70 33.43
N LYS A 274 -5.63 5.20 34.51
CA LYS A 274 -5.57 6.61 34.86
C LYS A 274 -4.35 7.32 34.26
N ASN A 275 -3.34 6.55 33.87
CA ASN A 275 -2.05 7.05 33.40
C ASN A 275 -1.60 6.32 32.12
N CYS A 276 -2.50 6.12 31.14
CA CYS A 276 -2.26 5.37 29.91
C CYS A 276 -1.13 6.00 29.07
N GLY A 277 0.12 5.60 29.34
CA GLY A 277 1.30 6.07 28.61
C GLY A 277 1.77 7.47 29.02
N GLY A 278 1.21 8.02 30.10
CA GLY A 278 1.58 9.32 30.64
C GLY A 278 0.70 9.73 31.82
N CYS A 279 1.20 10.64 32.67
CA CYS A 279 0.49 11.14 33.85
C CYS A 279 -0.89 11.71 33.48
N GLY A 280 -1.95 11.19 34.09
CA GLY A 280 -3.33 11.64 33.93
C GLY A 280 -4.01 11.28 32.60
N ASN A 281 -3.41 10.43 31.76
CA ASN A 281 -3.98 10.08 30.46
C ASN A 281 -5.06 8.98 30.57
N VAL A 282 -6.33 9.35 30.45
CA VAL A 282 -7.49 8.45 30.59
C VAL A 282 -8.13 8.18 29.21
N CYS A 283 -8.30 6.91 28.83
CA CYS A 283 -8.97 6.56 27.58
C CYS A 283 -10.47 6.93 27.59
N ALA A 284 -11.03 7.22 26.40
CA ALA A 284 -12.46 7.48 26.25
C ALA A 284 -13.32 6.30 26.76
N PRO A 285 -14.56 6.55 27.24
CA PRO A 285 -15.41 5.50 27.78
C PRO A 285 -15.55 4.30 26.83
N GLY A 286 -15.29 3.09 27.33
CA GLY A 286 -15.34 1.85 26.54
C GLY A 286 -14.08 1.55 25.70
N LYS A 287 -13.12 2.48 25.61
CA LYS A 287 -11.80 2.21 25.04
C LYS A 287 -10.86 1.69 26.12
N LEU A 288 -10.15 0.60 25.81
CA LEU A 288 -9.12 0.03 26.67
C LEU A 288 -7.76 0.66 26.36
N CYS A 289 -6.96 0.87 27.40
CA CYS A 289 -5.53 1.16 27.29
C CYS A 289 -4.80 -0.15 27.00
N PHE A 290 -4.01 -0.21 25.92
CA PHE A 290 -3.30 -1.42 25.53
C PHE A 290 -1.83 -1.13 25.19
N ALA A 291 -0.99 -2.15 25.37
CA ALA A 291 0.45 -2.05 25.12
C ALA A 291 0.71 -1.92 23.62
N THR A 292 1.52 -0.94 23.24
CA THR A 292 1.95 -0.78 21.84
C THR A 292 3.22 -1.61 21.60
N ALA A 293 3.81 -1.52 20.40
CA ALA A 293 5.02 -2.28 20.06
C ALA A 293 6.15 -2.11 21.11
N TYR A 294 7.03 -3.12 21.25
CA TYR A 294 8.15 -3.11 22.21
C TYR A 294 8.88 -1.76 22.24
N GLY A 295 8.98 -1.15 23.42
CA GLY A 295 9.66 0.13 23.63
C GLY A 295 8.84 1.38 23.35
N LYS A 296 7.52 1.26 23.13
CA LYS A 296 6.60 2.40 23.03
C LYS A 296 5.60 2.44 24.20
N PRO A 297 5.18 3.64 24.64
CA PRO A 297 4.16 3.77 25.68
C PRO A 297 2.81 3.25 25.17
N PRO A 298 1.94 2.76 26.06
CA PRO A 298 0.60 2.28 25.71
C PRO A 298 -0.33 3.37 25.13
N ALA A 299 -1.41 2.96 24.43
CA ALA A 299 -2.38 3.84 23.77
C ALA A 299 -3.83 3.25 23.75
N CYS A 300 -4.82 4.01 23.25
CA CYS A 300 -6.25 3.62 23.18
C CYS A 300 -6.68 3.01 21.81
N ASN A 301 -7.75 2.19 21.75
CA ASN A 301 -8.21 1.30 20.62
C ASN A 301 -8.61 1.93 19.24
N CYS A 302 -8.77 1.11 18.17
CA CYS A 302 -9.08 1.43 16.75
C CYS A 302 -10.40 2.21 16.49
N ASP A 303 -10.49 2.86 15.32
CA ASP A 303 -11.67 3.58 14.82
C ASP A 303 -12.69 2.65 14.11
N ASP A 304 -13.93 3.14 13.92
CA ASP A 304 -15.03 2.39 13.31
C ASP A 304 -14.74 1.95 11.87
N GLY A 305 -15.17 0.74 11.51
CA GLY A 305 -14.95 0.16 10.17
C GLY A 305 -13.57 -0.48 9.98
N LEU A 306 -12.66 -0.36 10.95
CA LEU A 306 -11.35 -0.99 10.91
C LEU A 306 -11.25 -2.14 11.92
N THR A 307 -10.57 -3.21 11.52
CA THR A 307 -10.27 -4.34 12.38
C THR A 307 -8.82 -4.29 12.85
N ARG A 308 -8.61 -4.60 14.13
CA ARG A 308 -7.26 -4.71 14.69
C ARG A 308 -6.57 -5.98 14.20
N CYS A 309 -5.42 -5.80 13.55
CA CYS A 309 -4.47 -6.85 13.19
C CYS A 309 -3.15 -6.61 13.93
N ASP A 310 -2.94 -7.34 15.03
CA ASP A 310 -1.81 -7.19 15.96
C ASP A 310 -1.65 -5.75 16.51
N THR A 311 -0.86 -4.94 15.82
CA THR A 311 -0.50 -3.56 16.19
C THR A 311 -1.05 -2.49 15.24
N THR A 312 -1.78 -2.89 14.18
CA THR A 312 -2.37 -1.98 13.19
C THR A 312 -3.89 -2.16 13.08
N CYS A 313 -4.57 -1.17 12.52
CA CYS A 313 -6.00 -1.23 12.17
C CYS A 313 -6.11 -1.28 10.63
N VAL A 314 -6.86 -2.23 10.06
CA VAL A 314 -6.98 -2.44 8.60
C VAL A 314 -8.45 -2.62 8.17
N ASP A 315 -8.75 -2.34 6.90
CA ASP A 315 -10.07 -2.57 6.28
C ASP A 315 -10.10 -3.98 5.66
N LEU A 316 -10.92 -4.86 6.23
CA LEU A 316 -11.03 -6.25 5.76
C LEU A 316 -11.92 -6.40 4.52
N ASP A 317 -12.70 -5.38 4.14
CA ASP A 317 -13.68 -5.50 3.05
C ASP A 317 -13.09 -5.20 1.68
N ASN A 318 -12.06 -4.34 1.62
CA ASN A 318 -11.52 -3.80 0.38
C ASN A 318 -10.01 -3.92 0.23
N ASP A 319 -9.26 -4.27 1.28
CA ASP A 319 -7.80 -4.40 1.20
C ASP A 319 -7.39 -5.76 0.58
N PRO A 320 -6.77 -5.79 -0.61
CA PRO A 320 -6.28 -7.03 -1.22
C PRO A 320 -5.19 -7.75 -0.42
N PHE A 321 -4.60 -7.11 0.60
CA PHE A 321 -3.58 -7.68 1.48
C PHE A 321 -4.12 -8.15 2.84
N ASN A 322 -5.37 -7.82 3.17
CA ASN A 322 -6.05 -8.21 4.43
C ASN A 322 -7.52 -8.63 4.18
N CYS A 323 -7.81 -9.26 3.05
CA CYS A 323 -9.17 -9.47 2.58
C CYS A 323 -9.92 -10.52 3.42
N GLY A 324 -10.94 -10.10 4.16
CA GLY A 324 -11.76 -10.96 5.03
C GLY A 324 -11.09 -11.39 6.34
N ALA A 325 -9.76 -11.30 6.44
CA ALA A 325 -9.00 -11.57 7.66
C ALA A 325 -7.62 -10.90 7.63
N CYS A 326 -7.08 -10.62 8.82
CA CYS A 326 -5.74 -10.09 9.00
C CYS A 326 -4.68 -10.94 8.27
N GLY A 327 -3.89 -10.31 7.39
CA GLY A 327 -2.83 -10.96 6.62
C GLY A 327 -3.32 -11.89 5.51
N TYR A 328 -4.62 -11.95 5.21
CA TYR A 328 -5.16 -12.77 4.14
C TYR A 328 -5.04 -12.05 2.79
N GLN A 329 -3.96 -12.32 2.06
CA GLN A 329 -3.67 -11.69 0.77
C GLN A 329 -4.36 -12.41 -0.39
N CYS A 330 -4.99 -11.65 -1.28
CA CYS A 330 -5.58 -12.15 -2.51
C CYS A 330 -4.51 -12.47 -3.56
N ASN A 331 -4.36 -13.75 -3.88
CA ASN A 331 -3.49 -14.27 -4.93
C ASN A 331 -4.29 -14.46 -6.23
N GLY A 332 -3.70 -14.13 -7.39
CA GLY A 332 -4.36 -14.30 -8.69
C GLY A 332 -3.99 -13.29 -9.77
N SER A 333 -3.15 -12.29 -9.45
CA SER A 333 -2.58 -11.40 -10.46
C SER A 333 -1.59 -12.15 -11.34
N ASN A 334 -1.82 -12.18 -12.65
CA ASN A 334 -0.87 -12.72 -13.61
C ASN A 334 -0.85 -11.82 -14.86
N PRO A 335 0.24 -11.06 -15.06
CA PRO A 335 0.38 -10.17 -16.21
C PRO A 335 0.31 -10.90 -17.55
N ASN A 336 0.72 -12.18 -17.59
CA ASN A 336 0.72 -12.97 -18.82
C ASN A 336 -0.69 -13.39 -19.27
N THR A 337 -1.64 -13.49 -18.33
CA THR A 337 -3.03 -13.85 -18.59
C THR A 337 -3.98 -12.67 -18.43
N GLY A 338 -3.45 -11.45 -18.24
CA GLY A 338 -4.28 -10.24 -18.20
C GLY A 338 -5.15 -10.12 -16.95
N THR A 339 -4.76 -10.72 -15.82
CA THR A 339 -5.57 -10.72 -14.59
C THR A 339 -4.94 -9.88 -13.47
N LYS A 340 -5.78 -9.25 -12.63
CA LYS A 340 -5.41 -8.54 -11.40
C LYS A 340 -6.18 -9.08 -10.18
N ASN A 341 -5.58 -9.03 -9.00
CA ASN A 341 -6.21 -9.42 -7.74
C ASN A 341 -7.11 -8.28 -7.20
N ALA A 342 -8.23 -8.64 -6.60
CA ALA A 342 -9.17 -7.69 -5.99
C ALA A 342 -9.80 -8.28 -4.72
N CYS A 343 -10.21 -7.39 -3.81
CA CYS A 343 -10.99 -7.73 -2.62
C CYS A 343 -12.34 -7.02 -2.71
N VAL A 344 -13.43 -7.80 -2.66
CA VAL A 344 -14.78 -7.25 -2.69
C VAL A 344 -15.57 -7.87 -1.55
N LYS A 345 -15.95 -7.04 -0.56
CA LYS A 345 -16.72 -7.46 0.62
C LYS A 345 -16.05 -8.61 1.38
N GLY A 346 -14.72 -8.51 1.54
CA GLY A 346 -13.92 -9.51 2.26
C GLY A 346 -13.70 -10.82 1.50
N HIS A 347 -14.00 -10.86 0.19
CA HIS A 347 -13.74 -12.01 -0.65
C HIS A 347 -12.73 -11.68 -1.75
N CYS A 348 -11.71 -12.54 -1.87
CA CYS A 348 -10.75 -12.45 -2.96
C CYS A 348 -11.40 -12.83 -4.28
N THR A 349 -11.23 -11.97 -5.27
CA THR A 349 -11.66 -12.18 -6.66
C THR A 349 -10.54 -11.81 -7.62
N VAL A 350 -10.72 -12.20 -8.88
CA VAL A 350 -9.83 -11.89 -10.00
C VAL A 350 -10.62 -11.12 -11.04
N GLU A 351 -10.04 -10.04 -11.54
CA GLU A 351 -10.63 -9.20 -12.59
C GLU A 351 -9.69 -9.10 -13.79
N CYS A 352 -10.25 -8.86 -14.97
CA CYS A 352 -9.45 -8.53 -16.14
C CYS A 352 -8.82 -7.15 -16.01
N VAL A 353 -7.60 -7.01 -16.52
CA VAL A 353 -7.06 -5.68 -16.82
C VAL A 353 -7.88 -5.05 -17.95
N GLU A 354 -7.85 -3.72 -18.00
CA GLU A 354 -8.60 -2.96 -19.00
C GLU A 354 -8.29 -3.41 -20.43
N GLY A 355 -9.33 -3.47 -21.28
CA GLY A 355 -9.20 -3.88 -22.69
C GLY A 355 -9.07 -5.38 -22.94
N LEU A 356 -9.15 -6.19 -21.88
CA LEU A 356 -9.28 -7.64 -21.96
C LEU A 356 -10.63 -8.12 -21.42
N SER A 357 -11.04 -9.30 -21.85
CA SER A 357 -12.23 -9.97 -21.33
C SER A 357 -12.03 -11.47 -21.31
N ASP A 358 -12.59 -12.10 -20.29
CA ASP A 358 -12.73 -13.55 -20.16
C ASP A 358 -14.01 -13.96 -20.90
N CYS A 359 -13.90 -14.44 -22.14
CA CYS A 359 -15.06 -14.70 -23.00
C CYS A 359 -15.58 -16.13 -22.90
N ASN A 360 -14.77 -17.05 -22.42
CA ASN A 360 -15.18 -18.41 -22.10
C ASN A 360 -15.58 -18.58 -20.61
N MET A 361 -15.44 -17.52 -19.79
CA MET A 361 -15.67 -17.49 -18.35
C MET A 361 -14.83 -18.53 -17.59
N ASN A 362 -13.64 -18.84 -18.11
CA ASN A 362 -12.73 -19.79 -17.51
C ASN A 362 -11.61 -19.05 -16.76
N PRO A 363 -11.66 -19.01 -15.42
CA PRO A 363 -10.65 -18.28 -14.65
C PRO A 363 -9.24 -18.91 -14.72
N LEU A 364 -9.10 -20.09 -15.34
CA LEU A 364 -7.82 -20.82 -15.43
C LEU A 364 -6.95 -20.41 -16.63
N ASP A 365 -7.53 -19.87 -17.71
CA ASP A 365 -6.78 -19.36 -18.86
C ASP A 365 -6.76 -17.81 -18.93
N GLY A 366 -7.56 -17.16 -18.09
CA GLY A 366 -7.51 -15.72 -17.83
C GLY A 366 -8.27 -14.91 -18.88
N CYS A 367 -7.85 -13.66 -19.11
CA CYS A 367 -8.57 -12.73 -19.97
C CYS A 367 -7.98 -12.76 -21.39
N GLU A 368 -8.49 -13.67 -22.19
CA GLU A 368 -7.95 -14.10 -23.48
C GLU A 368 -8.35 -13.21 -24.65
N ALA A 369 -9.47 -12.48 -24.55
CA ALA A 369 -9.99 -11.67 -25.64
C ALA A 369 -9.55 -10.21 -25.54
N LYS A 370 -8.90 -9.70 -26.60
CA LYS A 370 -8.50 -8.29 -26.72
C LYS A 370 -9.66 -7.44 -27.22
N THR A 371 -10.44 -6.87 -26.32
CA THR A 371 -11.66 -6.14 -26.71
C THR A 371 -11.39 -4.82 -27.42
N LEU A 372 -10.20 -4.24 -27.30
CA LEU A 372 -9.88 -2.96 -27.94
C LEU A 372 -9.39 -3.07 -29.40
N SER A 373 -8.94 -4.26 -29.84
CA SER A 373 -8.25 -4.42 -31.12
C SER A 373 -8.58 -5.70 -31.89
N ASP A 374 -9.18 -6.71 -31.25
CA ASP A 374 -9.58 -7.93 -31.93
C ASP A 374 -10.89 -7.71 -32.70
N PRO A 375 -10.89 -7.80 -34.04
CA PRO A 375 -12.11 -7.65 -34.84
C PRO A 375 -13.10 -8.80 -34.64
N THR A 376 -12.76 -9.85 -33.87
CA THR A 376 -13.72 -10.90 -33.49
C THR A 376 -14.33 -10.72 -32.09
N ASN A 377 -13.81 -9.78 -31.29
CA ASN A 377 -14.24 -9.48 -29.92
C ASN A 377 -14.30 -7.96 -29.65
N CYS A 378 -14.66 -7.16 -30.65
CA CYS A 378 -14.49 -5.72 -30.63
C CYS A 378 -15.49 -5.01 -29.70
N GLY A 379 -15.01 -4.48 -28.58
CA GLY A 379 -15.82 -3.86 -27.53
C GLY A 379 -16.46 -4.88 -26.58
N GLY A 380 -16.26 -6.17 -26.82
CA GLY A 380 -16.85 -7.24 -26.01
C GLY A 380 -16.82 -8.60 -26.71
N CYS A 381 -17.02 -9.64 -25.92
CA CYS A 381 -16.95 -11.02 -26.38
C CYS A 381 -17.90 -11.31 -27.55
N GLY A 382 -17.33 -11.84 -28.64
CA GLY A 382 -18.08 -12.25 -29.83
C GLY A 382 -18.63 -11.10 -30.70
N ILE A 383 -18.32 -9.84 -30.39
CA ILE A 383 -18.67 -8.71 -31.26
C ILE A 383 -17.72 -8.70 -32.46
N LYS A 384 -18.23 -9.06 -33.65
CA LYS A 384 -17.43 -9.21 -34.87
C LYS A 384 -17.59 -8.03 -35.80
N CYS A 385 -16.47 -7.47 -36.24
CA CYS A 385 -16.42 -6.53 -37.36
C CYS A 385 -16.51 -7.27 -38.70
N ASP A 386 -16.71 -6.54 -39.80
CA ASP A 386 -16.68 -7.11 -41.15
C ASP A 386 -15.24 -7.43 -41.58
N ILE A 387 -14.74 -8.58 -41.12
CA ILE A 387 -13.39 -9.08 -41.41
C ILE A 387 -13.23 -9.36 -42.91
N GLY A 388 -14.30 -9.74 -43.62
CA GLY A 388 -14.29 -10.02 -45.06
C GLY A 388 -14.05 -8.76 -45.89
N ALA A 389 -14.66 -7.65 -45.48
CA ALA A 389 -14.38 -6.32 -46.02
C ALA A 389 -13.09 -5.70 -45.43
N GLY A 390 -12.48 -6.34 -44.44
CA GLY A 390 -11.24 -5.88 -43.83
C GLY A 390 -11.40 -4.77 -42.79
N GLN A 391 -12.57 -4.69 -42.14
CA GLN A 391 -12.87 -3.71 -41.10
C GLN A 391 -12.03 -3.97 -39.84
N PRO A 392 -11.19 -3.02 -39.38
CA PRO A 392 -10.45 -3.14 -38.13
C PRO A 392 -11.34 -2.84 -36.91
N CYS A 393 -10.90 -3.34 -35.76
CA CYS A 393 -11.39 -2.91 -34.45
C CYS A 393 -10.45 -1.84 -33.89
N VAL A 394 -10.99 -0.69 -33.50
CA VAL A 394 -10.23 0.44 -32.96
C VAL A 394 -10.92 0.90 -31.68
N ASN A 395 -10.23 0.86 -30.55
CA ASN A 395 -10.77 1.19 -29.23
C ASN A 395 -12.11 0.51 -28.91
N GLY A 396 -12.24 -0.75 -29.32
CA GLY A 396 -13.46 -1.54 -29.08
C GLY A 396 -14.64 -1.18 -29.96
N GLN A 397 -14.41 -0.46 -31.06
CA GLN A 397 -15.43 -0.17 -32.07
C GLN A 397 -14.97 -0.62 -33.46
N CYS A 398 -15.89 -1.22 -34.21
CA CYS A 398 -15.64 -1.57 -35.61
C CYS A 398 -15.56 -0.29 -36.43
N LEU A 399 -14.45 -0.09 -37.14
CA LEU A 399 -14.17 1.18 -37.79
C LEU A 399 -15.16 1.46 -38.93
N THR A 400 -15.81 2.61 -38.86
CA THR A 400 -16.80 3.06 -39.85
C THR A 400 -16.44 4.44 -40.38
N LYS A 401 -16.99 4.77 -41.54
CA LYS A 401 -16.97 6.12 -42.11
C LYS A 401 -18.34 6.47 -42.68
N PRO A 402 -18.69 7.75 -42.85
CA PRO A 402 -19.86 8.14 -43.62
C PRO A 402 -19.86 7.48 -45.00
N CYS A 403 -20.99 6.95 -45.44
CA CYS A 403 -21.14 6.42 -46.79
C CYS A 403 -21.04 7.55 -47.82
N GLU A 404 -20.19 7.39 -48.83
CA GLU A 404 -20.10 8.31 -49.97
C GLU A 404 -21.07 7.85 -51.06
N GLY A 405 -22.27 8.46 -51.13
CA GLY A 405 -23.23 8.23 -52.22
C GLY A 405 -24.66 8.63 -51.85
N PRO A 406 -25.53 8.90 -52.84
CA PRO A 406 -26.93 9.19 -52.56
C PRO A 406 -27.60 7.95 -51.98
N THR A 407 -28.29 8.13 -50.86
CA THR A 407 -29.23 7.17 -50.30
C THR A 407 -30.21 6.74 -51.40
N LYS A 408 -30.25 5.44 -51.69
CA LYS A 408 -31.27 4.85 -52.56
C LYS A 408 -32.34 4.17 -51.73
#